data_AF-A0A971CUY8-F1
#
_entry.id   AF-A0A971CUY8-F1
#
_cell.length_a   1.000
_cell.length_b   1.000
_cell.length_c   1.000
_cell.angle_alpha   90.00
_cell.angle_beta   90.00
_cell.angle_gamma   90.00
#
_symmetry.space_group_name_H-M   'P 1'
#
loop_
_entity.id
_entity.type
_entity.pdbx_description
1 polymer ?
#
loop_
_entity_poly.entity_id
_entity_poly.type
_entity_poly.pdbx_seq_one_letter_code
_entity_poly.pdbx_strand_id
1 'polypeptide(L)' 'KAADAIEKAVMYVTANKLKSLAAGRMGFSTSEVGDLVAEKVAQ' A
#
# COMPACT_ATOMS: atom_id res chain seq x y z
N LYS A 1 -12.86 -13.28 0.19
CA LYS A 1 -11.50 -13.83 0.03
C LYS A 1 -10.56 -12.86 -0.68
N ALA A 2 -10.75 -12.53 -1.97
CA ALA A 2 -9.88 -11.56 -2.65
C ALA A 2 -10.04 -10.11 -2.11
N ALA A 3 -11.28 -9.67 -1.88
CA ALA A 3 -11.55 -8.35 -1.29
C ALA A 3 -10.89 -8.17 0.08
N ASP A 4 -11.01 -9.17 0.97
CA ASP A 4 -10.40 -9.12 2.31
C ASP A 4 -8.86 -9.05 2.27
N ALA A 5 -8.24 -9.70 1.28
CA ALA A 5 -6.79 -9.66 1.10
C ALA A 5 -6.33 -8.26 0.66
N ILE A 6 -7.07 -7.63 -0.26
CA ILE A 6 -6.83 -6.27 -0.71
C ILE A 6 -6.96 -5.28 0.46
N GLU A 7 -8.02 -5.39 1.25
CA GLU A 7 -8.26 -4.48 2.36
C GLU A 7 -7.15 -4.55 3.42
N LYS A 8 -6.72 -5.77 3.77
CA LYS A 8 -5.58 -5.98 4.68
C LYS A 8 -4.26 -5.44 4.13
N ALA A 9 -4.02 -5.62 2.83
CA ALA A 9 -2.81 -5.12 2.18
C ALA A 9 -2.76 -3.58 2.20
N VAL A 10 -3.86 -2.92 1.83
CA VAL A 10 -3.95 -1.46 1.85
C VAL A 10 -3.77 -0.92 3.27
N MET A 11 -4.41 -1.52 4.28
CA MET A 11 -4.23 -1.16 5.69
C MET A 11 -2.77 -1.28 6.13
N TYR A 12 -2.09 -2.37 5.77
CA TYR A 12 -0.70 -2.57 6.16
C TYR A 12 0.25 -1.54 5.53
N VAL A 13 0.11 -1.29 4.24
CA VAL A 13 0.96 -0.34 3.50
C VAL A 13 0.75 1.08 4.02
N THR A 14 -0.50 1.48 4.24
CA THR A 14 -0.81 2.82 4.76
C THR A 14 -0.34 3.02 6.21
N ALA A 15 -0.42 1.99 7.06
CA ALA A 15 0.01 2.09 8.44
C ALA A 15 1.53 1.98 8.66
N ASN A 16 2.24 1.21 7.82
CA ASN A 16 3.66 0.85 8.10
C ASN A 16 4.67 1.34 7.06
N LYS A 17 4.24 1.67 5.84
CA LYS A 17 5.16 2.02 4.74
C LYS A 17 5.13 3.51 4.39
N LEU A 18 4.00 4.19 4.54
CA LEU A 18 3.87 5.60 4.17
C LEU A 18 4.32 6.52 5.32
N LYS A 19 5.16 7.52 5.00
CA LYS A 19 5.50 8.61 5.94
C LYS A 19 4.39 9.66 6.05
N SER A 20 3.65 9.84 4.96
CA SER A 20 2.53 10.78 4.84
C SER A 20 1.53 10.23 3.83
N LEU A 21 0.25 10.54 3.98
CA LEU A 21 -0.78 10.21 3.00
C LEU A 21 -0.87 11.24 1.86
N ALA A 22 -0.12 12.35 1.95
CA ALA A 22 -0.10 13.35 0.90
C ALA A 22 0.74 12.87 -0.31
N ALA A 23 0.12 12.85 -1.49
CA ALA A 23 0.79 12.52 -2.75
C ALA A 23 2.07 13.38 -2.94
N GLY A 24 3.19 12.72 -3.26
CA GLY A 24 4.50 13.36 -3.38
C GLY A 24 5.26 13.58 -2.06
N ARG A 25 4.65 13.28 -0.90
CA ARG A 25 5.32 13.30 0.42
C ARG A 25 5.26 11.96 1.15
N MET A 26 4.80 10.92 0.46
CA MET A 26 4.62 9.56 0.98
C MET A 26 5.92 8.84 1.37
N GLY A 27 7.07 9.29 0.83
CA GLY A 27 8.35 8.58 0.92
C GLY A 27 8.56 7.54 -0.19
N PHE A 28 7.56 7.37 -1.06
CA PHE A 28 7.52 6.54 -2.26
C PHE A 28 6.76 7.27 -3.36
N SER A 29 7.01 6.93 -4.63
CA SER A 29 6.14 7.36 -5.72
C SER A 29 4.78 6.66 -5.65
N THR A 30 3.78 7.25 -6.29
CA THR A 30 2.44 6.67 -6.38
C THR A 30 2.44 5.29 -7.05
N SER A 31 3.34 5.08 -8.02
CA SER A 31 3.50 3.78 -8.69
C SER A 31 4.07 2.73 -7.74
N GLU A 32 5.15 3.05 -7.03
CA GLU A 32 5.79 2.13 -6.07
C GLU A 32 4.83 1.72 -4.93
N VAL A 33 3.95 2.64 -4.51
CA VAL A 33 2.92 2.31 -3.50
C VAL A 33 1.88 1.34 -4.05
N GLY A 34 1.54 1.45 -5.34
CA GLY A 34 0.70 0.46 -6.02
C GLY A 34 1.36 -0.92 -6.05
N ASP A 35 2.64 -0.97 -6.38
CA ASP A 35 3.41 -2.23 -6.43
C ASP A 35 3.51 -2.88 -5.04
N LEU A 36 3.76 -2.10 -3.99
CA LEU A 36 3.78 -2.59 -2.60
C LEU A 36 2.46 -3.20 -2.15
N VAL A 37 1.33 -2.60 -2.57
CA VAL A 37 0.00 -3.17 -2.29
C VAL A 37 -0.19 -4.46 -3.10
N ALA A 38 0.16 -4.46 -4.39
CA ALA A 38 0.00 -5.63 -5.26
C ALA A 38 0.83 -6.84 -4.79
N GLU A 39 2.10 -6.64 -4.42
CA GLU A 39 2.94 -7.68 -3.82
C GLU A 39 2.32 -8.25 -2.54
N LYS A 40 1.71 -7.38 -1.73
CA LYS A 40 1.11 -7.80 -0.45
C LYS A 40 -0.21 -8.55 -0.63
N VAL A 41 -0.95 -8.26 -1.69
CA VAL A 41 -2.18 -8.99 -2.07
C VAL A 41 -1.87 -10.34 -2.70
N ALA A 42 -0.73 -10.47 -3.39
CA ALA A 42 -0.29 -11.70 -4.04
C ALA A 42 0.35 -12.73 -3.08
N GLN A 43 0.69 -12.32 -1.85
CA GLN A 43 1.10 -13.19 -0.73
C GLN A 43 -0.09 -13.90 -0.10
#